data_AF-A0A5C5RKC8-F1
#
_entry.id   AF-A0A5C5RKC8-F1
#
_cell.length_a   1.000
_cell.length_b   1.000
_cell.length_c   1.000
_cell.angle_alpha   90.00
_cell.angle_beta   90.00
_cell.angle_gamma   90.00
#
_symmetry.space_group_name_H-M   'P 1'
#
loop_
_entity.id
_entity.type
_entity.pdbx_description
1 polymer ?
#
loop_
_entity_poly.entity_id
_entity_poly.type
_entity_poly.pdbx_seq_one_letter_code
_entity_poly.pdbx_strand_id
1 'polypeptide(L)'
;MYRYLFRRLLNYVVLLFIAVTIAYLLAGSSLEPKATFDWTNPNLNKAAVIAQLTDYNLNTDIPLFERYKIWFEGVFTSWDWGMTPKGEAVNTILATRIWVSVRLITIASFVGIL
;
A
#
# COMPACT_ATOMS: atom_id res chain seq x y z
N MET A 1 -28.01 14.99 14.08
CA MET A 1 -27.21 14.96 12.82
C MET A 1 -25.80 14.42 13.01
N TYR A 2 -24.98 14.96 13.93
CA TYR A 2 -23.59 14.49 14.15
C TYR A 2 -23.46 12.98 14.45
N ARG A 3 -24.34 12.40 15.27
CA ARG A 3 -24.35 10.94 15.55
C ARG A 3 -24.56 10.10 14.29
N TYR A 4 -25.41 10.55 13.36
CA TYR A 4 -25.67 9.86 12.10
C TYR A 4 -24.47 9.98 11.15
N LEU A 5 -23.88 11.17 11.02
CA LEU A 5 -22.68 11.39 10.21
C LEU A 5 -21.49 10.56 10.72
N PHE A 6 -21.31 10.51 12.04
CA PHE A 6 -20.26 9.69 12.66
C PHE A 6 -20.44 8.20 12.38
N ARG A 7 -21.67 7.67 12.54
CA ARG A 7 -21.96 6.26 12.22
C ARG A 7 -21.69 5.95 10.74
N ARG A 8 -22.05 6.86 9.84
CA ARG A 8 -21.80 6.71 8.41
C ARG A 8 -20.30 6.73 8.10
N LEU A 9 -19.55 7.64 8.71
CA LEU A 9 -18.09 7.70 8.56
C LEU A 9 -17.44 6.39 9.03
N LEU A 10 -17.86 5.89 10.19
CA LEU A 10 -17.33 4.65 10.76
C LEU A 10 -17.60 3.43 9.86
N ASN A 11 -18.78 3.35 9.24
CA ASN A 11 -19.07 2.32 8.25
C ASN A 11 -18.11 2.37 7.05
N TYR A 12 -17.79 3.58 6.55
CA TYR A 12 -16.84 3.72 5.44
C TYR A 12 -15.40 3.40 5.86
N VAL A 13 -15.00 3.72 7.09
CA VAL A 13 -13.68 3.34 7.62
C VAL A 13 -13.56 1.81 7.70
N VAL A 14 -14.59 1.12 8.19
CA VAL A 14 -14.61 -0.36 8.21
C VAL A 14 -14.54 -0.93 6.80
N LEU A 15 -15.33 -0.40 5.86
CA LEU A 15 -15.30 -0.83 4.47
C LEU A 15 -13.92 -0.61 3.83
N LEU A 16 -13.32 0.55 4.06
CA LEU A 16 -11.98 0.89 3.58
C LEU A 16 -10.95 -0.08 4.16
N PHE A 17 -10.99 -0.34 5.46
CA PHE A 17 -10.09 -1.27 6.12
C PHE A 17 -10.17 -2.68 5.51
N ILE A 18 -11.38 -3.20 5.30
CA ILE A 18 -11.60 -4.50 4.66
C ILE A 18 -11.07 -4.49 3.23
N ALA A 19 -11.39 -3.46 2.45
CA ALA A 19 -10.97 -3.35 1.05
C ALA A 19 -9.43 -3.30 0.92
N VAL A 20 -8.75 -2.50 1.75
CA VAL A 20 -7.29 -2.39 1.75
C VAL A 20 -6.64 -3.69 2.21
N THR A 21 -7.18 -4.34 3.24
CA THR A 21 -6.69 -5.65 3.71
C THR A 21 -6.78 -6.70 2.61
N ILE A 22 -7.93 -6.80 1.93
CA ILE A 22 -8.12 -7.72 0.81
C ILE A 22 -7.15 -7.39 -0.32
N ALA A 23 -7.01 -6.11 -0.68
CA ALA A 23 -6.09 -5.68 -1.72
C ALA A 23 -4.64 -6.04 -1.39
N TYR A 24 -4.20 -5.87 -0.13
CA TYR A 24 -2.87 -6.27 0.32
C TYR A 24 -2.68 -7.78 0.18
N LEU A 25 -3.62 -8.58 0.68
CA LEU A 25 -3.51 -10.04 0.64
C LEU A 25 -3.51 -10.56 -0.80
N LEU A 26 -4.35 -10.01 -1.67
CA LEU A 26 -4.39 -10.34 -3.10
C LEU A 26 -3.08 -9.96 -3.80
N ALA A 27 -2.56 -8.77 -3.52
CA ALA A 27 -1.28 -8.31 -4.08
C ALA A 27 -0.13 -9.20 -3.59
N GLY A 28 -0.06 -9.48 -2.29
CA GLY A 28 1.00 -10.28 -1.70
C GLY A 28 0.96 -11.77 -2.04
N SER A 29 -0.18 -12.29 -2.50
CA SER A 29 -0.32 -13.67 -2.99
C SER A 29 -0.14 -13.81 -4.51
N SER A 30 -0.45 -12.75 -5.27
CA SER A 30 -0.47 -12.81 -6.75
C SER A 30 0.74 -12.16 -7.40
N LEU A 31 1.41 -11.22 -6.73
CA LEU A 31 2.57 -10.50 -7.26
C LEU A 31 3.86 -11.12 -6.74
N GLU A 32 4.85 -11.23 -7.64
CA GLU A 32 6.18 -11.72 -7.31
C GLU A 32 7.25 -10.65 -7.63
N PRO A 33 7.67 -9.83 -6.65
CA PRO A 33 8.67 -8.78 -6.86
C PRO A 33 10.00 -9.32 -7.40
N LYS A 34 10.37 -10.54 -6.98
CA LYS A 34 11.58 -11.26 -7.42
C LYS A 34 11.61 -11.47 -8.93
N ALA A 35 10.46 -11.59 -9.60
CA ALA A 35 10.39 -11.78 -11.05
C ALA A 35 10.90 -10.58 -11.86
N THR A 36 11.12 -9.42 -11.22
CA THR A 36 11.71 -8.24 -11.86
C THR A 36 13.21 -8.38 -12.13
N PHE A 37 13.90 -9.28 -11.41
CA PHE A 37 15.35 -9.47 -11.50
C PHE A 37 15.72 -10.68 -12.36
N ASP A 38 16.78 -10.55 -13.14
CA ASP A 38 17.34 -11.67 -13.90
C ASP A 38 18.21 -12.57 -13.00
N TRP A 39 17.60 -13.63 -12.48
CA TRP A 39 18.28 -14.60 -11.61
C TRP A 39 19.33 -15.47 -12.32
N THR A 40 19.40 -15.43 -13.66
CA THR A 40 20.40 -16.16 -14.45
C THR A 40 21.69 -15.37 -14.63
N ASN A 41 21.65 -14.05 -14.42
CA ASN A 41 22.81 -13.18 -14.56
C ASN A 41 23.88 -13.51 -13.49
N PRO A 42 25.10 -13.93 -13.88
CA PRO A 42 26.17 -14.27 -12.95
C PRO A 42 26.72 -13.06 -12.17
N ASN A 43 26.53 -11.83 -12.67
CA ASN A 43 26.96 -10.60 -12.00
C ASN A 43 25.92 -10.07 -10.99
N LEU A 44 24.73 -10.67 -10.94
CA LEU A 44 23.70 -10.24 -9.99
C LEU A 44 24.09 -10.66 -8.57
N ASN A 45 24.24 -9.69 -7.67
CA ASN A 45 24.37 -9.98 -6.26
C ASN A 45 23.00 -10.38 -5.66
N LYS A 46 22.66 -11.66 -5.77
CA LYS A 46 21.39 -12.24 -5.32
C LYS A 46 21.13 -11.98 -3.82
N ALA A 47 22.18 -12.04 -3.00
CA ALA A 47 22.07 -11.80 -1.57
C ALA A 47 21.69 -10.34 -1.27
N ALA A 48 22.29 -9.38 -1.98
CA ALA A 48 21.93 -7.96 -1.84
C ALA A 48 20.49 -7.69 -2.26
N VAL A 49 20.01 -8.31 -3.35
CA VAL A 49 18.61 -8.17 -3.80
C VAL A 49 17.63 -8.73 -2.78
N ILE A 50 17.90 -9.92 -2.22
CA ILE A 50 17.03 -10.53 -1.20
C ILE A 50 17.02 -9.69 0.08
N ALA A 51 18.19 -9.17 0.50
CA ALA A 51 18.29 -8.26 1.65
C ALA A 51 17.46 -7.00 1.42
N GLN A 52 17.58 -6.37 0.24
CA GLN A 52 16.80 -5.19 -0.12
C GLN A 52 15.28 -5.47 -0.12
N LEU A 53 14.85 -6.59 -0.72
CA LEU A 53 13.44 -6.97 -0.71
C LEU A 53 12.93 -7.28 0.71
N THR A 54 13.79 -7.77 1.59
CA THR A 54 13.46 -7.99 3.01
C THR A 54 13.29 -6.67 3.74
N ASP A 55 14.21 -5.72 3.54
CA ASP A 55 14.13 -4.37 4.11
C ASP A 55 12.86 -3.63 3.67
N TYR A 56 12.41 -3.87 2.44
CA TYR A 56 11.16 -3.30 1.90
C TYR A 56 9.90 -4.09 2.27
N ASN A 57 10.03 -5.17 3.05
CA ASN A 57 8.93 -6.08 3.39
C ASN A 57 8.24 -6.71 2.16
N LEU A 58 8.97 -6.87 1.06
CA LEU A 58 8.53 -7.42 -0.22
C LEU A 58 9.05 -8.85 -0.49
N ASN A 59 9.91 -9.38 0.38
CA ASN A 59 10.48 -10.70 0.22
C ASN A 59 9.40 -11.80 0.30
N THR A 60 9.20 -12.57 -0.77
CA THR A 60 8.19 -13.65 -0.85
C THR A 60 8.58 -14.90 -0.08
N ASP A 61 9.83 -15.01 0.37
CA ASP A 61 10.30 -16.13 1.19
C ASP A 61 9.77 -16.01 2.64
N ILE A 62 9.33 -14.81 3.04
CA ILE A 62 8.70 -14.54 4.35
C ILE A 62 7.18 -14.80 4.26
N PRO A 63 6.58 -15.50 5.23
CA PRO A 63 5.14 -15.75 5.25
C PRO A 63 4.31 -14.47 5.06
N LEU A 64 3.28 -14.53 4.22
CA LEU A 64 2.44 -13.38 3.90
C LEU A 64 1.83 -12.72 5.16
N PHE A 65 1.43 -13.52 6.14
CA PHE A 65 0.85 -13.03 7.38
C PHE A 65 1.82 -12.18 8.20
N GLU A 66 3.10 -12.57 8.25
CA GLU A 66 4.13 -11.83 8.96
C GLU A 66 4.39 -10.48 8.28
N ARG A 67 4.51 -10.48 6.95
CA ARG A 67 4.63 -9.24 6.17
C ARG A 67 3.44 -8.32 6.36
N TYR A 68 2.22 -8.87 6.32
CA TYR A 68 1.00 -8.11 6.57
C TYR A 68 1.00 -7.47 7.95
N LYS A 69 1.42 -8.22 9.00
CA LYS A 69 1.51 -7.69 10.35
C LYS A 69 2.48 -6.52 10.45
N ILE A 70 3.69 -6.66 9.91
CA ILE A 70 4.71 -5.59 9.89
C ILE A 70 4.18 -4.36 9.17
N TRP A 71 3.61 -4.54 7.98
CA TRP A 71 3.03 -3.44 7.20
C TRP A 71 1.87 -2.76 7.96
N PHE A 72 0.96 -3.55 8.53
CA PHE A 72 -0.18 -3.05 9.29
C PHE A 72 0.28 -2.25 10.51
N GLU A 73 1.24 -2.75 11.28
CA GLU A 73 1.82 -2.02 12.40
C GLU A 73 2.47 -0.71 11.93
N GLY A 74 3.21 -0.73 10.82
CA GLY A 74 3.82 0.46 10.22
C GLY A 74 2.80 1.55 9.87
N VAL A 75 1.71 1.18 9.19
CA VAL A 75 0.64 2.11 8.79
C VAL A 75 0.01 2.78 10.01
N PHE A 76 -0.26 2.04 11.08
CA PHE A 76 -0.94 2.59 12.25
C PHE A 76 -0.03 3.33 13.23
N THR A 77 1.24 2.93 13.37
CA THR A 77 2.17 3.51 14.36
C THR A 77 2.98 4.67 13.83
N SER A 78 3.39 4.61 12.56
CA SER A 78 4.34 5.56 11.97
C SER A 78 3.82 6.18 10.66
N TRP A 79 2.58 5.87 10.28
CA TRP A 79 2.02 6.26 8.99
C TRP A 79 2.85 5.72 7.80
N ASP A 80 3.58 4.63 7.99
CA ASP A 80 4.42 4.04 6.94
C ASP A 80 3.63 3.07 6.08
N TRP A 81 3.45 3.41 4.80
CA TRP A 81 2.76 2.58 3.81
C TRP A 81 3.69 1.60 3.07
N GLY A 82 4.98 1.61 3.40
CA GLY A 82 6.00 0.77 2.83
C GLY A 82 6.70 1.35 1.60
N MET A 83 7.42 0.48 0.90
CA MET A 83 8.29 0.83 -0.22
C MET A 83 7.85 0.12 -1.49
N THR A 84 8.08 0.75 -2.64
CA THR A 84 7.93 0.10 -3.94
C THR A 84 9.13 -0.82 -4.21
N PRO A 85 9.02 -1.79 -5.14
CA PRO A 85 10.17 -2.61 -5.56
C PRO A 85 11.36 -1.80 -6.11
N LYS A 86 11.14 -0.53 -6.49
CA LYS A 86 12.16 0.40 -6.98
C LYS A 86 12.80 1.23 -5.86
N GLY A 87 12.36 1.07 -4.61
CA GLY A 87 12.88 1.82 -3.46
C GLY A 87 12.24 3.20 -3.25
N GLU A 88 11.13 3.50 -3.92
CA GLU A 88 10.36 4.72 -3.65
C GLU A 88 9.40 4.51 -2.47
N ALA A 89 9.31 5.48 -1.55
CA ALA A 89 8.36 5.45 -0.46
C ALA A 89 6.92 5.62 -0.97
N VAL A 90 6.04 4.69 -0.61
CA VAL A 90 4.62 4.74 -0.99
C VAL A 90 3.94 5.97 -0.41
N ASN A 91 4.39 6.47 0.74
CA ASN A 91 3.94 7.71 1.37
C ASN A 91 3.98 8.91 0.42
N THR A 92 5.08 9.09 -0.31
CA THR A 92 5.26 10.22 -1.24
C THR A 92 4.29 10.12 -2.41
N ILE A 93 4.09 8.89 -2.90
CA ILE A 93 3.14 8.59 -3.98
C ILE A 93 1.72 8.89 -3.50
N LEU A 94 1.37 8.43 -2.30
CA LEU A 94 0.05 8.60 -1.70
C LEU A 94 -0.25 10.08 -1.44
N ALA A 95 0.69 10.82 -0.86
CA ALA A 95 0.54 12.25 -0.58
C ALA A 95 0.22 13.05 -1.85
N THR A 96 0.88 12.73 -2.97
CA THR A 96 0.62 13.36 -4.26
C THR A 96 -0.77 12.99 -4.80
N ARG A 97 -1.13 11.70 -4.73
CA ARG A 97 -2.41 11.20 -5.29
C ARG A 97 -3.63 11.70 -4.51
N ILE A 98 -3.53 11.83 -3.19
CA ILE A 98 -4.62 12.37 -2.35
C ILE A 98 -5.03 13.76 -2.84
N TRP A 99 -4.06 14.65 -3.10
CA TRP A 99 -4.36 16.00 -3.57
C TRP A 99 -5.03 16.04 -4.94
N VAL A 100 -4.62 15.16 -5.85
CA VAL A 100 -5.26 15.03 -7.16
C VAL A 100 -6.70 14.54 -7.01
N SER A 101 -6.95 13.51 -6.22
CA SER A 101 -8.30 12.99 -5.97
C SER A 101 -9.21 14.03 -5.34
N VAL A 102 -8.72 14.76 -4.32
CA VAL A 102 -9.47 15.84 -3.67
C VAL A 102 -9.85 16.91 -4.70
N ARG A 103 -8.88 17.39 -5.50
CA ARG A 103 -9.14 18.41 -6.54
C ARG A 103 -10.22 17.96 -7.52
N LEU A 104 -10.14 16.73 -8.02
CA LEU A 104 -11.09 16.20 -8.99
C LEU A 104 -12.49 16.06 -8.39
N ILE A 105 -12.60 15.49 -7.19
CA ILE A 105 -13.89 15.32 -6.50
C ILE A 105 -14.52 16.67 -6.20
N THR A 106 -13.72 17.65 -5.74
CA THR A 106 -14.22 19.00 -5.45
C THR A 106 -14.79 19.65 -6.71
N ILE A 107 -14.06 19.64 -7.84
CA ILE A 107 -14.55 20.21 -9.10
C ILE A 107 -15.81 19.48 -9.57
N ALA A 108 -15.80 18.15 -9.57
CA ALA A 108 -16.96 17.36 -9.98
C ALA A 108 -18.19 17.64 -9.10
N SER A 109 -18.01 17.83 -7.79
CA SER A 109 -19.10 18.17 -6.88
C SER A 109 -19.70 19.53 -7.19
N PHE A 110 -18.87 20.55 -7.48
CA PHE A 110 -19.38 21.87 -7.87
C PHE A 110 -20.13 21.83 -9.19
N VAL A 111 -19.57 21.16 -10.21
CA VAL A 111 -20.20 21.05 -11.53
C VAL A 111 -21.49 20.24 -11.46
N GLY A 112 -21.53 19.16 -10.66
CA GLY A 112 -22.72 18.31 -10.54
C GLY A 112 -23.87 18.92 -9.73
N ILE A 113 -23.63 20.01 -8.99
CA ILE A 113 -24.67 20.74 -8.26
C ILE A 113 -25.33 21.81 -9.14
N LEU A 114 -24.62 22.32 -10.16
CA LEU A 114 -25.13 23.26 -11.16
C LEU A 114 -26.04 22.55 -12.17
#